data_AF-T0ZYP8-F1
#
_entry.id   AF-T0ZYP8-F1
#
_cell.length_a   1.000
_cell.length_b   1.000
_cell.length_c   1.000
_cell.angle_alpha   90.00
_cell.angle_beta   90.00
_cell.angle_gamma   90.00
#
_symmetry.space_group_name_H-M   'P 1'
#
loop_
_entity.id
_entity.type
_entity.pdbx_description
1 polymer ?
#
loop_
_entity_poly.entity_id
_entity_poly.type
_entity_poly.pdbx_seq_one_letter_code
_entity_poly.pdbx_strand_id
1 'polypeptide(L)'
;WLHYAHELRVRYGLKIDSAMLCDVPGVTWGAVPVLADAGIKYFLWGPNGLTQVGFTNNFNGKAFYWVSPSGKQKIMVWQIANPNYCSPWFTMTDVRPWLHWFAAKNPNYPYNIMYVMEGCDAAPPPAYLPGIVT
;
A
#
# COMPACT_ATOMS: atom_id res chain seq x y z
N TRP A 1 6.88 -13.13 10.00
CA TRP A 1 5.56 -12.55 9.66
C TRP A 1 4.63 -13.57 8.99
N LEU A 2 4.97 -14.16 7.84
CA LEU A 2 4.09 -15.11 7.14
C LEU A 2 3.73 -16.37 7.93
N HIS A 3 4.68 -16.95 8.67
CA HIS A 3 4.40 -18.11 9.53
C HIS A 3 3.34 -17.79 10.60
N TYR A 4 3.52 -16.67 11.32
CA TYR A 4 2.55 -16.24 12.33
C TYR A 4 1.18 -15.89 11.72
N ALA A 5 1.15 -15.26 10.55
CA ALA A 5 -0.10 -15.03 9.83
C ALA A 5 -0.79 -16.36 9.49
N HIS A 6 -0.05 -17.39 9.08
CA HIS A 6 -0.60 -18.73 8.86
C HIS A 6 -1.17 -19.35 10.15
N GLU A 7 -0.47 -19.23 11.29
CA GLU A 7 -1.00 -19.68 12.58
C GLU A 7 -2.33 -19.01 12.94
N LEU A 8 -2.44 -17.69 12.71
CA LEU A 8 -3.69 -16.95 12.94
C LEU A 8 -4.82 -17.41 12.00
N ARG A 9 -4.51 -17.68 10.72
CA ARG A 9 -5.49 -18.24 9.77
C ARG A 9 -6.05 -19.56 10.27
N VAL A 10 -5.18 -20.46 10.73
CA VAL A 10 -5.58 -21.78 11.23
C VAL A 10 -6.36 -21.66 12.54
N ARG A 11 -5.86 -20.86 13.49
CA ARG A 11 -6.44 -20.74 14.83
C ARG A 11 -7.82 -20.08 14.81
N TYR A 12 -8.03 -19.09 13.95
CA TYR A 12 -9.25 -18.27 13.95
C TYR A 12 -10.09 -18.39 12.67
N GLY A 13 -9.72 -19.27 11.73
CA GLY A 13 -10.44 -19.43 10.46
C GLY A 13 -10.40 -18.18 9.56
N LEU A 14 -9.38 -17.32 9.73
CA LEU A 14 -9.28 -16.05 9.01
C LEU A 14 -8.81 -16.25 7.56
N LYS A 15 -9.40 -15.47 6.65
CA LYS A 15 -8.86 -15.31 5.30
C LYS A 15 -7.85 -14.16 5.29
N ILE A 16 -6.56 -14.50 5.30
CA ILE A 16 -5.46 -13.54 5.16
C ILE A 16 -4.78 -13.79 3.81
N ASP A 17 -5.28 -13.14 2.76
CA ASP A 17 -4.74 -13.22 1.39
C ASP A 17 -4.16 -11.89 0.90
N SER A 18 -3.97 -10.94 1.81
CA SER A 18 -3.34 -9.66 1.58
C SER A 18 -2.14 -9.45 2.50
N ALA A 19 -1.16 -8.69 2.03
CA ALA A 19 -0.03 -8.22 2.81
C ALA A 19 0.16 -6.72 2.56
N MET A 20 0.75 -6.04 3.55
CA MET A 20 1.07 -4.62 3.48
C MET A 20 2.53 -4.43 3.88
N LEU A 21 3.22 -3.53 3.18
CA LEU A 21 4.53 -3.04 3.57
C LEU A 21 4.51 -1.51 3.58
N CYS A 22 4.95 -0.93 4.69
CA CYS A 22 5.18 0.50 4.85
C CYS A 22 6.63 0.75 5.27
N ASP A 23 7.10 1.99 5.19
CA ASP A 23 8.39 2.48 5.73
C ASP A 23 9.68 1.81 5.20
N VAL A 24 9.57 0.83 4.31
CA VAL A 24 10.72 0.23 3.63
C VAL A 24 10.86 0.84 2.23
N PRO A 25 12.02 1.38 1.83
CA PRO A 25 12.20 2.04 0.53
C PRO A 25 11.99 1.14 -0.68
N GLY A 26 12.17 -0.17 -0.53
CA GLY A 26 12.24 -1.12 -1.61
C GLY A 26 11.83 -2.53 -1.18
N VAL A 27 11.49 -3.35 -2.15
CA VAL A 27 11.13 -4.76 -1.95
C VAL A 27 12.02 -5.63 -2.80
N THR A 28 12.55 -6.71 -2.23
CA THR A 28 13.36 -7.65 -3.00
C THR A 28 12.49 -8.45 -3.97
N TRP A 29 13.04 -8.81 -5.13
CA TRP A 29 12.34 -9.62 -6.14
C TRP A 29 11.89 -11.00 -5.62
N GLY A 30 12.56 -11.52 -4.58
CA GLY A 30 12.18 -12.75 -3.89
C GLY A 30 10.90 -12.65 -3.07
N ALA A 31 10.36 -11.44 -2.84
CA ALA A 31 9.11 -11.27 -2.13
C ALA A 31 7.92 -11.87 -2.88
N VAL A 32 7.88 -11.77 -4.22
CA VAL A 32 6.76 -12.27 -5.03
C VAL A 32 6.53 -13.77 -4.86
N PRO A 33 7.51 -14.66 -5.10
CA PRO A 33 7.28 -16.10 -4.92
C PRO A 33 6.93 -16.44 -3.47
N VAL A 34 7.61 -15.84 -2.48
CA VAL A 34 7.35 -16.10 -1.06
C VAL A 34 5.93 -15.71 -0.64
N LEU A 35 5.44 -14.54 -1.07
CA LEU A 35 4.08 -14.07 -0.80
C LEU A 35 3.04 -14.93 -1.52
N ALA A 36 3.26 -15.20 -2.81
CA ALA A 36 2.34 -16.00 -3.62
C ALA A 36 2.19 -17.43 -3.08
N ASP A 37 3.30 -18.08 -2.74
CA ASP A 37 3.30 -19.45 -2.20
C ASP A 37 2.66 -19.51 -0.79
N ALA A 38 2.71 -18.40 -0.03
CA ALA A 38 1.95 -18.24 1.22
C ALA A 38 0.44 -17.94 1.01
N GLY A 39 -0.02 -17.92 -0.24
CA GLY A 39 -1.40 -17.66 -0.61
C GLY A 39 -1.80 -16.19 -0.56
N ILE A 40 -0.84 -15.26 -0.53
CA ILE A 40 -1.08 -13.82 -0.65
C ILE A 40 -1.27 -13.47 -2.12
N LYS A 41 -2.38 -12.80 -2.42
CA LYS A 41 -2.77 -12.35 -3.76
C LYS A 41 -2.62 -10.84 -3.93
N TYR A 42 -2.77 -10.09 -2.84
CA TYR A 42 -2.81 -8.64 -2.83
C TYR A 42 -1.70 -8.07 -1.96
N PHE A 43 -0.93 -7.14 -2.50
CA PHE A 43 0.18 -6.50 -1.80
C PHE A 43 0.05 -4.99 -1.86
N LEU A 44 -0.25 -4.37 -0.72
CA LEU A 44 -0.30 -2.93 -0.58
C LEU A 44 1.09 -2.40 -0.21
N TRP A 45 1.61 -1.45 -0.96
CA TRP A 45 2.96 -0.94 -0.75
C TRP A 45 2.98 0.58 -0.58
N GLY A 46 3.49 1.03 0.57
CA GLY A 46 3.86 2.41 0.86
C GLY A 46 5.36 2.52 1.12
N PRO A 47 6.17 3.04 0.20
CA PRO A 47 7.61 3.18 0.44
C PRO A 47 7.92 4.33 1.41
N ASN A 48 9.07 4.30 2.07
CA ASN A 48 9.60 5.47 2.75
C ASN A 48 10.17 6.47 1.73
N GLY A 49 9.33 7.41 1.31
CA GLY A 49 9.66 8.43 0.30
C GLY A 49 10.80 9.37 0.67
N LEU A 50 11.21 9.42 1.94
CA LEU A 50 12.33 10.26 2.42
C LEU A 50 13.69 9.57 2.27
N THR A 51 13.72 8.33 1.78
CA THR A 51 14.93 7.52 1.60
C THR A 51 15.16 7.17 0.12
N GLN A 52 16.16 6.34 -0.19
CA GLN A 52 16.48 5.99 -1.58
C GLN A 52 15.44 5.03 -2.19
N VAL A 53 14.33 5.59 -2.66
CA VAL A 53 13.23 4.83 -3.29
C VAL A 53 13.41 4.61 -4.80
N GLY A 54 14.38 5.29 -5.43
CA GLY A 54 14.66 5.15 -6.87
C GLY A 54 13.40 5.36 -7.73
N PHE A 55 13.15 4.44 -8.67
CA PHE A 55 12.00 4.51 -9.59
C PHE A 55 10.67 4.06 -8.98
N THR A 56 10.66 3.61 -7.73
CA THR A 56 9.44 3.16 -7.04
C THR A 56 8.33 4.20 -7.10
N ASN A 57 8.66 5.49 -6.99
CA ASN A 57 7.65 6.56 -7.05
C ASN A 57 6.91 6.66 -8.40
N ASN A 58 7.44 6.08 -9.48
CA ASN A 58 6.77 6.03 -10.78
C ASN A 58 5.49 5.17 -10.75
N PHE A 59 5.35 4.34 -9.72
CA PHE A 59 4.23 3.44 -9.51
C PHE A 59 3.21 3.97 -8.49
N ASN A 60 3.43 5.15 -7.89
CA ASN A 60 2.50 5.74 -6.92
C ASN A 60 1.07 5.81 -7.48
N GLY A 61 0.11 5.33 -6.68
CA GLY A 61 -1.31 5.25 -7.02
C GLY A 61 -1.65 4.14 -8.03
N LYS A 62 -0.69 3.40 -8.56
CA LYS A 62 -0.92 2.39 -9.61
C LYS A 62 -1.12 1.00 -9.03
N ALA A 63 -1.98 0.25 -9.70
CA ALA A 63 -2.14 -1.19 -9.49
C ALA A 63 -1.49 -1.94 -10.67
N PHE A 64 -0.66 -2.93 -10.38
CA PHE A 64 0.01 -3.75 -11.39
C PHE A 64 0.27 -5.17 -10.88
N TYR A 65 0.39 -6.12 -11.80
CA TYR A 65 0.86 -7.46 -11.43
C TYR A 65 2.38 -7.48 -11.42
N TRP A 66 2.96 -7.86 -10.27
CA TRP A 66 4.38 -8.16 -10.18
C TRP A 66 4.58 -9.66 -10.38
N VAL A 67 5.21 -10.01 -11.49
CA VAL A 67 5.55 -11.40 -11.84
C VAL A 67 6.92 -11.75 -11.25
N SER A 68 7.01 -12.91 -10.62
CA SER A 68 8.26 -13.45 -10.11
C SER A 68 9.27 -13.71 -11.23
N PRO A 69 10.59 -13.74 -10.97
CA PRO A 69 11.57 -14.03 -12.01
C PRO A 69 11.45 -15.42 -12.65
N SER A 70 10.80 -16.37 -11.97
CA SER A 70 10.49 -17.68 -12.54
C SER A 70 9.33 -17.63 -13.57
N GLY A 71 8.54 -16.55 -13.59
CA GLY A 71 7.30 -16.42 -14.35
C GLY A 71 6.12 -17.20 -13.77
N LYS A 72 6.32 -18.05 -12.76
CA LYS A 72 5.29 -18.98 -12.25
C LYS A 72 4.35 -18.33 -11.25
N GLN A 73 4.88 -17.43 -10.42
CA GLN A 73 4.10 -16.67 -9.44
C GLN A 73 3.86 -15.24 -9.91
N LYS A 74 2.69 -14.70 -9.55
CA LYS A 74 2.40 -13.27 -9.66
C LYS A 74 1.51 -12.85 -8.49
N ILE A 75 1.68 -11.60 -8.05
CA ILE A 75 0.81 -10.95 -7.06
C ILE A 75 0.33 -9.61 -7.61
N MET A 76 -0.85 -9.16 -7.18
CA MET A 76 -1.32 -7.82 -7.49
C MET A 76 -0.75 -6.84 -6.48
N VAL A 77 0.06 -5.89 -6.95
CA VAL A 77 0.60 -4.80 -6.15
C VAL A 77 -0.31 -3.59 -6.34
N TRP A 78 -0.68 -2.94 -5.24
CA TRP A 78 -1.24 -1.60 -5.25
C TRP A 78 -0.31 -0.69 -4.48
N GLN A 79 0.31 0.26 -5.17
CA GLN A 79 1.12 1.26 -4.50
C GLN A 79 0.26 2.45 -4.13
N ILE A 80 0.40 2.91 -2.89
CA ILE A 80 -0.40 4.01 -2.37
C ILE A 80 -0.27 5.25 -3.25
N ALA A 81 -1.31 6.08 -3.24
CA ALA A 81 -1.37 7.32 -4.01
C ALA A 81 -0.51 8.46 -3.44
N ASN A 82 0.57 8.14 -2.72
CA ASN A 82 1.42 9.10 -2.03
C ASN A 82 2.90 8.69 -2.18
N PRO A 83 3.84 9.64 -2.36
CA PRO A 83 5.27 9.32 -2.40
C PRO A 83 5.85 8.75 -1.10
N ASN A 84 5.15 8.86 0.01
CA ASN A 84 5.59 8.33 1.30
C ASN A 84 4.47 7.51 1.96
N TYR A 85 4.80 6.45 2.71
CA TYR A 85 3.82 5.70 3.51
C TYR A 85 3.11 6.59 4.52
N CYS A 86 3.86 7.54 5.07
CA CYS A 86 3.35 8.51 5.99
C CYS A 86 2.55 9.58 5.22
N SER A 87 1.29 9.77 5.62
CA SER A 87 0.46 10.86 5.10
C SER A 87 1.08 12.20 5.52
N PRO A 88 1.40 13.14 4.62
CA PRO A 88 1.91 14.46 5.01
C PRO A 88 0.92 15.28 5.86
N TRP A 89 -0.28 14.75 6.15
CA TRP A 89 -1.48 15.53 6.45
C TRP A 89 -2.11 15.20 7.81
N PHE A 90 -1.33 14.83 8.84
CA PHE A 90 -1.77 14.56 10.24
C PHE A 90 -2.72 15.57 10.88
N THR A 91 -2.95 16.70 10.23
CA THR A 91 -3.67 17.85 10.74
C THR A 91 -4.86 18.28 9.87
N MET A 92 -5.12 17.64 8.73
CA MET A 92 -6.20 18.05 7.83
C MET A 92 -7.51 17.32 8.17
N THR A 93 -8.51 18.08 8.61
CA THR A 93 -9.90 17.62 8.77
C THR A 93 -10.63 17.44 7.44
N ASP A 94 -9.96 17.66 6.31
CA ASP A 94 -10.54 17.69 4.97
C ASP A 94 -9.55 17.17 3.92
N VAL A 95 -9.94 16.13 3.17
CA VAL A 95 -9.12 15.47 2.14
C VAL A 95 -9.22 16.11 0.76
N ARG A 96 -10.19 17.01 0.55
CA ARG A 96 -10.48 17.59 -0.78
C ARG A 96 -9.28 18.31 -1.41
N PRO A 97 -8.50 19.14 -0.70
CA PRO A 97 -7.33 19.81 -1.29
C PRO A 97 -6.31 18.81 -1.86
N TRP A 98 -6.09 17.70 -1.15
CA TRP A 98 -5.20 16.63 -1.61
C TRP A 98 -5.80 15.89 -2.81
N LEU A 99 -7.09 15.56 -2.80
CA LEU A 99 -7.77 14.94 -3.94
C LEU A 99 -7.67 15.80 -5.20
N HIS A 100 -7.87 17.13 -5.07
CA HIS A 100 -7.70 18.07 -6.17
C HIS A 100 -6.26 18.11 -6.68
N TRP A 101 -5.27 18.14 -5.78
CA TRP A 101 -3.86 18.07 -6.15
C TRP A 101 -3.52 16.76 -6.87
N PHE A 102 -3.98 15.62 -6.35
CA PHE A 102 -3.73 14.31 -6.93
C PHE A 102 -4.34 14.20 -8.32
N ALA A 103 -5.59 14.61 -8.49
CA ALA A 103 -6.28 14.63 -9.78
C ALA A 103 -5.57 15.55 -10.79
N ALA A 104 -5.10 16.73 -10.35
CA ALA A 104 -4.33 17.64 -11.20
C ALA A 104 -2.97 17.05 -11.63
N LYS A 105 -2.32 16.28 -10.76
CA LYS A 105 -1.06 15.58 -11.08
C LYS A 105 -1.26 14.31 -11.91
N ASN A 106 -2.45 13.71 -11.84
CA ASN A 106 -2.79 12.45 -12.51
C ASN A 106 -4.09 12.61 -13.31
N PRO A 107 -4.12 13.47 -14.35
CA PRO A 107 -5.35 13.76 -15.09
C PRO A 107 -5.95 12.53 -15.80
N ASN A 108 -5.13 11.51 -16.05
CA ASN A 108 -5.51 10.25 -16.69
C ASN A 108 -5.48 9.08 -15.70
N TYR A 109 -5.77 9.32 -14.42
CA TYR A 109 -5.80 8.24 -13.42
C TYR A 109 -6.80 7.16 -13.84
N PRO A 110 -6.37 5.90 -14.07
CA PRO A 110 -7.18 4.94 -14.80
C PRO A 110 -8.19 4.19 -13.92
N TYR A 111 -8.25 4.49 -12.62
CA TYR A 111 -9.08 3.76 -11.66
C TYR A 111 -10.12 4.67 -11.02
N ASN A 112 -11.25 4.10 -10.65
CA ASN A 112 -12.29 4.78 -9.86
C ASN A 112 -12.02 4.71 -8.34
N ILE A 113 -10.97 4.00 -7.93
CA ILE A 113 -10.58 3.83 -6.54
C ILE A 113 -9.09 4.12 -6.37
N MET A 114 -8.71 4.61 -5.20
CA MET A 114 -7.33 4.85 -4.83
C MET A 114 -7.08 4.41 -3.39
N TYR A 115 -5.87 3.95 -3.10
CA TYR A 115 -5.46 3.61 -1.74
C TYR A 115 -4.61 4.73 -1.17
N VAL A 116 -5.03 5.22 0.00
CA VAL A 116 -4.31 6.19 0.82
C VAL A 116 -4.04 5.54 2.16
N MET A 117 -2.81 5.66 2.64
CA MET A 117 -2.48 5.32 4.02
C MET A 117 -2.61 6.59 4.85
N GLU A 118 -3.48 6.55 5.85
CA GLU A 118 -3.59 7.62 6.84
C GLU A 118 -2.89 7.19 8.12
N GLY A 119 -1.90 7.97 8.56
CA GLY A 119 -1.00 7.59 9.66
C GLY A 119 0.47 7.88 9.35
N CYS A 120 1.28 7.98 10.41
CA CYS A 120 2.75 7.93 10.43
C CYS A 120 3.17 6.99 11.55
N ASP A 121 4.48 6.86 11.71
CA ASP A 121 5.12 6.38 12.91
C ASP A 121 4.50 6.98 14.17
N ALA A 122 3.93 6.11 14.99
CA ALA A 122 3.36 6.45 16.29
C ALA A 122 2.29 7.57 16.28
N ALA A 123 1.71 7.88 15.12
CA ALA A 123 0.65 8.87 15.04
C ALA A 123 -0.61 8.34 15.75
N PRO A 124 -1.30 9.15 16.57
CA PRO A 124 -2.57 8.75 17.14
C PRO A 124 -3.61 8.57 16.02
N PRO A 125 -4.65 7.74 16.23
CA PRO A 125 -5.77 7.67 15.31
C PRO A 125 -6.33 9.07 15.04
N PRO A 126 -6.51 9.49 13.77
CA PRO A 126 -6.99 10.83 13.48
C PRO A 126 -8.44 10.99 13.92
N ALA A 127 -8.69 11.94 14.83
CA ALA A 127 -10.01 12.18 15.40
C ALA A 127 -11.06 12.64 14.37
N TYR A 128 -10.62 13.10 13.20
CA TYR A 128 -11.47 13.62 12.13
C TYR A 128 -11.95 12.56 11.14
N LEU A 129 -11.37 11.35 11.13
CA LEU A 129 -11.74 10.30 10.17
C LEU A 129 -13.25 10.01 10.11
N PRO A 130 -14.00 9.97 11.23
CA PRO A 130 -15.45 9.76 11.18
C PRO A 130 -16.21 10.82 10.38
N GLY A 131 -15.70 12.05 10.29
CA GLY A 131 -16.33 13.16 9.57
C GLY A 131 -15.99 13.26 8.08
N ILE A 132 -15.08 12.42 7.57
CA ILE A 132 -14.67 12.41 6.16
C ILE A 132 -15.51 11.44 5.30
N VAL A 133 -16.14 10.43 5.90
CA VAL A 133 -16.80 9.31 5.20
C VAL A 133 -18.32 9.50 5.05
N THR A 134 -18.83 10.73 5.23
CA THR A 134 -20.27 11.05 5.10
C THR A 134 -20.61 11.73 3.78
#